data_AF-A0AAV3LZF9-F1
#
_entry.id   AF-A0AAV3LZF9-F1
#
_cell.length_a   1.000
_cell.length_b   1.000
_cell.length_c   1.000
_cell.angle_alpha   90.00
_cell.angle_beta   90.00
_cell.angle_gamma   90.00
#
_symmetry.space_group_name_H-M   'P 1'
#
loop_
_entity.id
_entity.type
_entity.pdbx_description
1 polymer ?
#
loop_
_entity_poly.entity_id
_entity_poly.type
_entity_poly.pdbx_seq_one_letter_code
_entity_poly.pdbx_strand_id
1 'polypeptide(L)'
;MKKYLLALVAMIPMCASAQCWVVSNLSGYSAYESNKYKYIENGMSNGTFQVEINKDGGNVKLLSDTFGGGGLDYTPISPSSMVGLYINGNTSTIETWSITDKNKVLYSKVVNNHELVTGTTSLVGDVVGDCSKN
;
A
#
# COMPACT_ATOMS: atom_id res chain seq x y z
N MET A 1 0.47 47.43 39.09
CA MET A 1 1.18 47.32 37.80
C MET A 1 1.30 45.85 37.44
N LYS A 2 0.86 45.50 36.22
CA LYS A 2 0.47 44.15 35.78
C LYS A 2 1.61 43.14 35.85
N LYS A 3 1.34 41.99 36.49
CA LYS A 3 2.17 40.78 36.44
C LYS A 3 1.97 40.15 35.06
N TYR A 4 2.98 40.21 34.20
CA TYR A 4 2.96 39.53 32.91
C TYR A 4 3.34 38.06 33.14
N LEU A 5 2.31 37.21 33.23
CA LEU A 5 2.49 35.76 33.05
C LEU A 5 2.93 35.51 31.61
N LEU A 6 4.20 35.19 31.41
CA LEU A 6 4.65 34.53 30.19
C LEU A 6 4.08 33.11 30.18
N ALA A 7 3.01 32.91 29.42
CA ALA A 7 2.56 31.58 29.03
C ALA A 7 3.50 31.05 27.93
N LEU A 8 4.46 30.21 28.33
CA LEU A 8 5.30 29.44 27.42
C LEU A 8 4.41 28.35 26.80
N VAL A 9 3.79 28.63 25.66
CA VAL A 9 3.07 27.64 24.87
C VAL A 9 4.10 26.65 24.34
N ALA A 10 4.20 25.49 25.00
CA ALA A 10 4.91 24.34 24.47
C ALA A 10 4.24 23.94 23.15
N MET A 11 4.91 24.21 22.03
CA MET A 11 4.58 23.56 20.76
C MET A 11 4.90 22.09 20.93
N ILE A 12 3.89 21.30 21.34
CA ILE A 12 3.96 19.85 21.24
C ILE A 12 4.09 19.57 19.74
N PRO A 13 5.21 19.01 19.26
CA PRO A 13 5.28 18.58 17.87
C PRO A 13 4.14 17.58 17.69
N MET A 14 3.15 17.93 16.87
CA MET A 14 2.18 16.97 16.39
C MET A 14 2.99 15.97 15.58
N CYS A 15 3.36 14.84 16.19
CA CYS A 15 3.94 13.73 15.47
C CYS A 15 2.90 13.33 14.42
N ALA A 16 3.12 13.77 13.19
CA ALA A 16 2.51 13.17 12.01
C ALA A 16 3.05 11.74 11.98
N SER A 17 2.36 10.83 12.67
CA SER A 17 2.72 9.42 12.70
C SER A 17 2.37 8.85 11.35
N ALA A 18 3.33 8.85 10.43
CA ALA A 18 3.31 7.98 9.27
C ALA A 18 3.06 6.55 9.77
N GLN A 19 1.95 5.93 9.38
CA GLN A 19 1.75 4.53 9.70
C GLN A 19 2.48 3.71 8.64
N CYS A 20 3.37 2.84 9.08
CA CYS A 20 4.25 2.13 8.18
C CYS A 20 4.38 0.67 8.61
N TRP A 21 4.11 -0.22 7.67
CA TRP A 21 4.06 -1.66 7.88
C TRP A 21 5.02 -2.37 6.93
N VAL A 22 5.60 -3.45 7.43
CA VAL A 22 6.31 -4.44 6.61
C VAL A 22 5.38 -5.62 6.42
N VAL A 23 5.09 -5.96 5.15
CA VAL A 23 4.17 -7.03 4.79
C VAL A 23 4.83 -8.06 3.90
N SER A 24 4.45 -9.33 4.05
CA SER A 24 4.99 -10.45 3.28
C SER A 24 3.92 -11.52 3.04
N ASN A 25 4.30 -12.63 2.40
CA ASN A 25 3.46 -13.82 2.23
C ASN A 25 2.12 -13.56 1.52
N LEU A 26 2.10 -12.57 0.61
CA LEU A 26 0.93 -12.25 -0.19
C LEU A 26 0.58 -13.44 -1.08
N SER A 27 -0.57 -14.06 -0.85
CA SER A 27 -1.07 -15.21 -1.59
C SER A 27 -2.58 -15.14 -1.78
N GLY A 28 -3.08 -15.75 -2.83
CA GLY A 28 -4.49 -15.71 -3.19
C GLY A 28 -4.70 -16.11 -4.63
N TYR A 29 -5.50 -15.32 -5.36
CA TYR A 29 -5.93 -15.69 -6.69
C TYR A 29 -5.82 -14.53 -7.67
N SER A 30 -5.69 -14.86 -8.94
CA SER A 30 -5.75 -13.89 -10.04
C SER A 30 -6.46 -14.47 -11.24
N ALA A 31 -7.09 -13.61 -12.02
CA ALA A 31 -7.74 -13.95 -13.27
C ALA A 31 -7.24 -13.01 -14.35
N TYR A 32 -6.66 -13.58 -15.41
CA TYR A 32 -6.08 -12.83 -16.53
C TYR A 32 -6.80 -13.17 -17.84
N GLU A 33 -6.83 -12.21 -18.76
CA GLU A 33 -7.40 -12.39 -20.09
C GLU A 33 -6.79 -13.58 -20.83
N SER A 34 -5.47 -13.77 -20.72
CA SER A 34 -4.71 -14.88 -21.32
C SER A 34 -5.22 -16.26 -20.91
N ASN A 35 -5.88 -16.38 -19.75
CA ASN A 35 -6.51 -17.61 -19.26
C ASN A 35 -8.05 -17.51 -19.23
N LYS A 36 -8.64 -16.70 -20.12
CA LYS A 36 -10.10 -16.49 -20.23
C LYS A 36 -10.73 -16.08 -18.89
N TYR A 37 -10.00 -15.30 -18.09
CA TYR A 37 -10.42 -14.85 -16.76
C TYR A 37 -10.76 -15.98 -15.77
N LYS A 38 -10.21 -17.18 -15.96
CA LYS A 38 -10.26 -18.22 -14.92
C LYS A 38 -9.32 -17.85 -13.79
N TYR A 39 -9.83 -17.93 -12.56
CA TYR A 39 -9.00 -17.75 -11.37
C TYR A 39 -7.99 -18.87 -11.25
N ILE A 40 -6.74 -18.49 -11.02
CA ILE A 40 -5.61 -19.35 -10.72
C ILE A 40 -4.96 -18.89 -9.42
N GLU A 41 -4.32 -19.81 -8.71
CA GLU A 41 -3.50 -19.46 -7.55
C GLU A 41 -2.39 -18.50 -7.99
N ASN A 42 -2.16 -17.47 -7.17
CA ASN A 42 -1.13 -16.49 -7.39
C ASN A 42 -0.58 -16.00 -6.05
N GLY A 43 0.62 -15.44 -6.07
CA GLY A 43 1.22 -14.84 -4.89
C GLY A 43 2.43 -14.02 -5.23
N MET A 44 2.76 -13.10 -4.32
CA MET A 44 4.02 -12.37 -4.31
C MET A 44 4.87 -12.94 -3.16
N SER A 45 5.07 -14.26 -3.17
CA SER A 45 5.61 -15.04 -2.05
C SER A 45 7.06 -14.71 -1.71
N ASN A 46 7.84 -14.21 -2.66
CA ASN A 46 9.22 -13.75 -2.42
C ASN A 46 9.32 -12.23 -2.18
N GLY A 47 8.19 -11.51 -2.20
CA GLY A 47 8.15 -10.07 -2.02
C GLY A 47 7.90 -9.69 -0.56
N THR A 48 8.79 -8.87 0.00
CA THR A 48 8.52 -8.14 1.25
C THR A 48 8.29 -6.68 0.90
N PHE A 49 7.14 -6.13 1.30
CA PHE A 49 6.76 -4.77 0.93
C PHE A 49 6.73 -3.89 2.17
N GLN A 50 7.30 -2.70 2.05
CA GLN A 50 7.05 -1.60 2.96
C GLN A 50 5.83 -0.82 2.46
N VAL A 51 4.79 -0.75 3.28
CA VAL A 51 3.56 -0.01 2.99
C VAL A 51 3.48 1.16 3.96
N GLU A 52 3.55 2.38 3.44
CA GLU A 52 3.46 3.62 4.20
C GLU A 52 2.16 4.34 3.84
N ILE A 53 1.36 4.68 4.85
CA ILE A 53 0.12 5.43 4.70
C ILE A 53 0.18 6.63 5.65
N ASN A 54 0.19 7.81 5.05
CA ASN A 54 0.23 9.09 5.74
C ASN A 54 -1.09 9.82 5.48
N LYS A 55 -1.30 10.95 6.15
CA LYS A 55 -2.50 11.77 5.92
C LYS A 55 -2.56 12.31 4.49
N ASP A 56 -1.40 12.65 3.92
CA ASP A 56 -1.30 13.41 2.68
C ASP A 56 -0.85 12.55 1.48
N GLY A 57 -0.59 11.25 1.68
CA GLY A 57 -0.11 10.36 0.62
C GLY A 57 0.20 8.95 1.12
N GLY A 58 0.43 8.05 0.17
CA GLY A 58 0.91 6.69 0.44
C GLY A 58 2.16 6.34 -0.36
N ASN A 59 2.86 5.30 0.07
CA ASN A 59 4.01 4.76 -0.63
C ASN A 59 4.07 3.24 -0.45
N VAL A 60 4.46 2.53 -1.50
CA VAL A 60 4.79 1.11 -1.42
C VAL A 60 6.18 0.91 -1.98
N LYS A 61 7.07 0.30 -1.20
CA LYS A 61 8.42 -0.08 -1.63
C LYS A 61 8.55 -1.58 -1.53
N LEU A 62 9.12 -2.21 -2.55
CA LEU A 62 9.57 -3.59 -2.46
C LEU A 62 10.95 -3.59 -1.79
N LEU A 63 11.10 -4.34 -0.70
CA LEU A 63 12.33 -4.48 0.08
C LEU A 63 13.25 -5.60 -0.44
N SER A 64 12.76 -6.45 -1.35
CA SER A 64 13.60 -7.45 -2.02
C SER A 64 14.35 -6.82 -3.21
N ASP A 65 15.55 -7.32 -3.51
CA ASP A 65 16.41 -6.86 -4.63
C ASP A 65 15.80 -7.02 -6.03
N THR A 66 14.60 -7.60 -6.12
CA THR A 66 13.80 -7.69 -7.33
C THR A 66 13.08 -6.38 -7.60
N PHE A 67 13.32 -5.80 -8.77
CA PHE A 67 12.61 -4.65 -9.32
C PHE A 67 11.09 -4.86 -9.25
N GLY A 68 10.33 -4.01 -8.53
CA GLY A 68 8.87 -4.13 -8.54
C GLY A 68 8.13 -3.43 -7.41
N GLY A 69 8.00 -2.11 -7.48
CA GLY A 69 7.16 -1.36 -6.55
C GLY A 69 7.34 0.14 -6.77
N GLY A 70 6.76 0.66 -7.83
CA GLY A 70 6.88 2.07 -8.19
C GLY A 70 6.05 2.41 -9.41
N GLY A 71 5.60 3.67 -9.50
CA GLY A 71 4.83 4.19 -10.64
C GLY A 71 3.31 4.33 -10.41
N LEU A 72 2.82 4.02 -9.21
CA LEU A 72 1.45 4.30 -8.80
C LEU A 72 1.43 5.51 -7.86
N ASP A 73 0.49 6.43 -8.09
CA ASP A 73 0.19 7.50 -7.15
C ASP A 73 -0.82 6.98 -6.13
N TYR A 74 -0.41 6.92 -4.86
CA TYR A 74 -1.24 6.38 -3.79
C TYR A 74 -1.96 7.48 -3.02
N THR A 75 -3.29 7.37 -2.97
CA THR A 75 -4.18 8.22 -2.19
C THR A 75 -4.68 7.45 -0.95
N PRO A 76 -4.42 7.95 0.27
CA PRO A 76 -5.01 7.42 1.51
C PRO A 76 -6.54 7.53 1.50
N ILE A 77 -7.22 6.45 1.88
CA ILE A 77 -8.68 6.42 2.08
C ILE A 77 -9.03 6.39 3.57
N SER A 78 -8.19 5.73 4.36
CA SER A 78 -8.27 5.66 5.81
C SER A 78 -6.84 5.62 6.39
N PRO A 79 -6.65 5.71 7.72
CA PRO A 79 -5.33 5.55 8.33
C PRO A 79 -4.62 4.25 7.92
N SER A 80 -5.38 3.18 7.64
CA SER A 80 -4.85 1.85 7.32
C SER A 80 -5.18 1.36 5.91
N SER A 81 -5.72 2.23 5.04
CA SER A 81 -6.10 1.85 3.67
C SER A 81 -5.75 2.93 2.67
N MET A 82 -5.26 2.54 1.50
CA MET A 82 -4.97 3.44 0.38
C MET A 82 -5.26 2.80 -0.97
N VAL A 83 -5.42 3.65 -1.98
CA VAL A 83 -5.63 3.25 -3.37
C VAL A 83 -4.53 3.86 -4.23
N GLY A 84 -3.82 3.03 -4.98
CA GLY A 84 -2.87 3.41 -6.02
C GLY A 84 -3.55 3.47 -7.37
N LEU A 85 -3.26 4.53 -8.13
CA LEU A 85 -3.76 4.71 -9.48
C LEU A 85 -2.61 4.97 -10.45
N TYR A 86 -2.68 4.34 -11.62
CA TYR A 86 -1.87 4.66 -12.78
C TYR A 86 -2.77 4.70 -14.00
N ILE A 87 -2.64 5.76 -14.80
CA ILE A 87 -3.37 5.94 -16.06
C ILE A 87 -2.37 6.43 -17.11
N ASN A 88 -2.31 5.72 -18.23
CA ASN A 88 -1.56 6.15 -19.40
C ASN A 88 -2.29 5.69 -20.68
N GLY A 89 -2.92 6.64 -21.37
CA GLY A 89 -3.77 6.36 -22.52
C GLY A 89 -4.90 5.38 -22.16
N ASN A 90 -4.94 4.24 -22.85
CA ASN A 90 -5.91 3.17 -22.61
C ASN A 90 -5.47 2.15 -21.55
N THR A 91 -4.31 2.35 -20.93
CA THR A 91 -3.84 1.52 -19.83
C THR A 91 -4.24 2.14 -18.50
N SER A 92 -4.87 1.35 -17.63
CA SER A 92 -5.11 1.72 -16.24
C SER A 92 -4.73 0.62 -15.27
N THR A 93 -4.28 1.01 -14.08
CA THR A 93 -4.08 0.13 -12.95
C THR A 93 -4.68 0.76 -11.71
N ILE A 94 -5.50 -0.01 -11.02
CA ILE A 94 -6.03 0.34 -9.70
C ILE A 94 -5.47 -0.71 -8.75
N GLU A 95 -4.80 -0.26 -7.70
CA GLU A 95 -4.22 -1.13 -6.68
C GLU A 95 -4.73 -0.68 -5.31
N THR A 96 -5.06 -1.62 -4.43
CA THR A 96 -5.49 -1.30 -3.07
C THR A 96 -4.66 -2.03 -2.06
N TRP A 97 -4.36 -1.33 -0.97
CA TRP A 97 -3.68 -1.85 0.20
C TRP A 97 -4.53 -1.52 1.41
N SER A 98 -4.94 -2.54 2.17
CA SER A 98 -5.68 -2.34 3.41
C SER A 98 -5.09 -3.20 4.53
N ILE A 99 -4.55 -2.54 5.54
CA ILE A 99 -4.02 -3.16 6.73
C ILE A 99 -5.15 -3.37 7.74
N THR A 100 -5.24 -4.58 8.25
CA THR A 100 -6.24 -4.99 9.25
C THR A 100 -5.67 -4.92 10.66
N ASP A 101 -6.55 -4.90 11.65
CA ASP A 101 -6.23 -5.02 13.07
C ASP A 101 -5.72 -6.42 13.49
N LYS A 102 -5.79 -7.40 12.58
CA LYS A 102 -5.39 -8.81 12.80
C LYS A 102 -4.05 -9.17 12.16
N ASN A 103 -3.16 -8.19 11.98
CA ASN A 103 -1.84 -8.37 11.33
C ASN A 103 -1.95 -9.03 9.95
N LYS A 104 -3.00 -8.71 9.20
CA LYS A 104 -3.16 -9.09 7.79
C LYS A 104 -3.19 -7.86 6.91
N VAL A 105 -2.73 -8.03 5.67
CA VAL A 105 -2.94 -7.06 4.59
C VAL A 105 -3.88 -7.67 3.55
N LEU A 106 -4.89 -6.90 3.15
CA LEU A 106 -5.75 -7.21 2.02
C LEU A 106 -5.25 -6.39 0.83
N TYR A 107 -4.84 -7.10 -0.21
CA TYR A 107 -4.30 -6.52 -1.43
C TYR A 107 -5.23 -6.84 -2.59
N SER A 108 -5.53 -5.86 -3.42
CA SER A 108 -6.16 -6.12 -4.71
C SER A 108 -5.57 -5.26 -5.81
N LYS A 109 -5.63 -5.78 -7.03
CA LYS A 109 -5.17 -5.06 -8.22
C LYS A 109 -6.06 -5.38 -9.40
N VAL A 110 -6.45 -4.35 -10.14
CA VAL A 110 -7.10 -4.45 -11.43
C VAL A 110 -6.21 -3.75 -12.44
N VAL A 111 -5.83 -4.47 -13.49
CA VAL A 111 -5.10 -3.91 -14.62
C VAL A 111 -5.99 -4.02 -15.84
N ASN A 112 -6.23 -2.90 -16.50
CA ASN A 112 -6.79 -2.87 -17.84
C ASN A 112 -5.68 -2.40 -18.79
N ASN A 113 -5.09 -3.34 -19.52
CA ASN A 113 -4.04 -3.08 -20.49
C ASN A 113 -4.19 -4.09 -21.63
N HIS A 114 -4.72 -3.63 -22.75
CA HIS A 114 -4.98 -4.46 -23.93
C HIS A 114 -3.72 -4.89 -24.70
N GLU A 115 -2.53 -4.38 -24.34
CA GLU A 115 -1.26 -4.68 -25.01
C GLU A 115 -0.36 -5.64 -24.21
N LEU A 116 -0.48 -5.66 -22.88
CA LEU A 116 0.37 -6.48 -22.00
C LEU A 116 -0.44 -7.47 -21.15
N VAL A 117 -1.16 -6.97 -20.15
CA VAL A 117 -1.88 -7.79 -19.16
C VAL A 117 -3.17 -7.10 -18.77
N THR A 118 -4.30 -7.72 -19.08
CA THR A 118 -5.60 -7.36 -18.49
C THR A 118 -6.02 -8.44 -17.50
N GLY A 119 -6.41 -8.02 -16.29
CA GLY A 119 -6.82 -8.96 -15.26
C GLY A 119 -7.08 -8.34 -13.89
N THR A 120 -7.41 -9.22 -12.96
CA THR A 120 -7.68 -8.89 -11.55
C THR A 120 -6.91 -9.83 -10.63
N THR A 121 -6.46 -9.32 -9.50
CA THR A 121 -5.70 -10.02 -8.47
C THR A 121 -6.28 -9.66 -7.10
N SER A 122 -6.42 -10.66 -6.24
CA SER A 122 -6.81 -10.50 -4.84
C SER A 122 -5.95 -11.41 -3.98
N LEU A 123 -5.17 -10.82 -3.07
CA LEU A 123 -4.23 -11.51 -2.21
C LEU A 123 -4.44 -11.11 -0.76
N VAL A 124 -4.10 -12.04 0.14
CA VAL A 124 -3.97 -11.78 1.58
C VAL A 124 -2.54 -12.05 1.97
N GLY A 125 -1.95 -11.14 2.72
CA GLY A 125 -0.61 -11.26 3.27
C GLY A 125 -0.58 -11.07 4.78
N ASP A 126 0.62 -11.20 5.34
CA ASP A 126 0.92 -11.01 6.75
C ASP A 126 1.57 -9.64 6.97
N VAL A 127 1.20 -8.97 8.06
CA VAL A 127 1.97 -7.85 8.61
C VAL A 127 3.01 -8.44 9.54
N VAL A 128 4.29 -8.34 9.17
CA VAL A 128 5.41 -8.96 9.89
C VAL A 128 6.23 -7.96 10.71
N GLY A 129 5.96 -6.66 10.55
CA GLY A 129 6.64 -5.62 11.33
C GLY A 129 6.16 -4.21 11.00
N ASP A 130 6.85 -3.25 11.60
CA ASP A 130 6.76 -1.82 11.31
C ASP A 130 8.09 -1.33 10.71
N CYS A 131 8.10 -0.14 10.14
CA CYS A 131 9.29 0.43 9.48
C CYS A 131 10.29 1.09 10.44
N SER A 132 10.02 1.06 11.74
CA SER A 132 10.88 1.68 12.77
C SER A 132 11.91 0.72 13.36
N LYS A 133 11.85 -0.56 12.98
CA LYS A 133 12.87 -1.57 13.31
C LYS A 133 13.73 -1.89 12.09
N ASN A 134 14.72 -1.04 11.83
CA ASN A 134 15.91 -1.38 11.04
C ASN A 134 17.06 -1.65 12.00
#